data_AF-A0A382XHA2-F1
#
_entry.id   AF-A0A382XHA2-F1
#
_cell.length_a   1.000
_cell.length_b   1.000
_cell.length_c   1.000
_cell.angle_alpha   90.00
_cell.angle_beta   90.00
_cell.angle_gamma   90.00
#
_symmetry.space_group_name_H-M   'P 1'
#
loop_
_entity.id
_entity.type
_entity.pdbx_description
1 polymer ?
#
loop_
_entity_poly.entity_id
_entity_poly.type
_entity_poly.pdbx_seq_one_letter_code
_entity_poly.pdbx_strand_id
1 'polypeptide(L)'
;VSRTTCENTAGGLWLPTGASEEPTGFTGDAAGLTAQPILTSDNYVWTFLYKLELNDIINSTTNDWMPVISGDAVLAGSEQNLFGDVDAIFSAKTHHGLIHVRLETSDGFPENDDFRQIGLLRNPELAGGGTKAQAAVYADASVSLEADSGQLIYLENRRAITRASDQIEDLKLVVEF
;
A
#
# COMPACT_ATOMS: atom_id res chain seq x y z
N VAL A 1 36.48 -5.87 13.32
CA VAL A 1 35.61 -6.39 14.40
C VAL A 1 34.83 -7.56 13.82
N SER A 2 34.73 -8.71 14.48
CA SER A 2 33.93 -9.83 13.95
C SER A 2 32.44 -9.57 14.15
N ARG A 3 31.59 -10.22 13.36
CA ARG A 3 30.13 -10.18 13.52
C ARG A 3 29.72 -10.47 14.97
N THR A 4 30.26 -11.54 15.55
CA THR A 4 29.98 -11.96 16.93
C THR A 4 30.37 -10.89 17.96
N THR A 5 31.50 -10.21 17.78
CA THR A 5 31.88 -9.10 18.68
C THR A 5 30.94 -7.91 18.52
N CYS A 6 30.52 -7.61 17.29
CA CYS A 6 29.59 -6.51 17.00
C CYS A 6 28.21 -6.77 17.60
N GLU A 7 27.62 -7.94 17.38
CA GLU A 7 26.29 -8.32 17.87
C GLU A 7 26.23 -8.42 19.41
N ASN A 8 27.34 -8.76 20.07
CA ASN A 8 27.43 -8.76 21.53
C ASN A 8 27.65 -7.37 22.14
N THR A 9 27.92 -6.35 21.31
CA THR A 9 28.06 -4.97 21.79
C THR A 9 26.68 -4.32 21.84
N ALA A 10 26.30 -3.75 22.98
CA ALA A 10 25.03 -3.02 23.10
C ALA A 10 24.98 -1.88 22.07
N GLY A 11 23.97 -1.88 21.20
CA GLY A 11 23.83 -0.92 20.09
C GLY A 11 24.75 -1.18 18.89
N GLY A 12 25.48 -2.30 18.87
CA GLY A 12 26.31 -2.70 17.72
C GLY A 12 25.45 -3.05 16.51
N LEU A 13 25.62 -2.31 15.41
CA LEU A 13 25.02 -2.61 14.12
C LEU A 13 26.07 -3.25 13.20
N TRP A 14 25.92 -4.54 12.92
CA TRP A 14 26.75 -5.22 11.94
C TRP A 14 26.31 -4.83 10.52
N LEU A 15 27.22 -4.28 9.74
CA LEU A 15 27.00 -3.96 8.33
C LEU A 15 27.81 -4.96 7.48
N PRO A 16 27.19 -6.06 6.99
CA PRO A 16 27.88 -7.00 6.11
C PRO A 16 28.18 -6.36 4.74
N THR A 17 29.13 -6.92 4.01
CA THR A 17 29.23 -6.69 2.56
C THR A 17 27.94 -7.18 1.91
N GLY A 18 27.28 -6.34 1.11
CA GLY A 18 25.98 -6.66 0.50
C GLY A 18 25.97 -8.02 -0.21
N ALA A 19 24.81 -8.67 -0.22
CA ALA A 19 24.63 -9.94 -0.91
C ALA A 19 25.08 -9.84 -2.37
N SER A 20 25.77 -10.87 -2.84
CA SER A 20 26.30 -10.99 -4.20
C SER A 20 25.54 -12.02 -5.03
N GLU A 21 24.65 -12.78 -4.41
CA GLU A 21 23.81 -13.79 -5.04
C GLU A 21 22.34 -13.58 -4.68
N GLU A 22 21.45 -13.68 -5.67
CA GLU A 22 20.01 -13.67 -5.43
C GLU A 22 19.55 -15.04 -4.92
N PRO A 23 18.61 -15.11 -3.96
CA PRO A 23 18.05 -16.37 -3.53
C PRO A 23 17.31 -17.03 -4.71
N THR A 24 17.71 -18.26 -5.04
CA THR A 24 17.01 -19.08 -6.04
C THR A 24 16.47 -20.35 -5.37
N GLY A 25 15.31 -20.84 -5.83
CA GLY A 25 14.71 -22.07 -5.30
C GLY A 25 13.23 -21.91 -4.96
N PHE A 26 12.69 -22.94 -4.31
CA PHE A 26 11.30 -23.00 -3.88
C PHE A 26 11.16 -22.53 -2.43
N THR A 27 10.08 -21.84 -2.12
CA THR A 27 9.72 -21.48 -0.76
C THR A 27 9.12 -22.72 -0.11
N GLY A 28 9.95 -23.63 0.40
CA GLY A 28 9.47 -24.90 0.93
C GLY A 28 10.53 -25.99 0.99
N ASP A 29 10.29 -27.04 1.78
CA ASP A 29 11.03 -28.29 1.69
C ASP A 29 10.82 -28.98 0.32
N ALA A 30 11.59 -30.03 0.03
CA ALA A 30 11.50 -30.75 -1.25
C ALA A 30 10.11 -31.36 -1.54
N ALA A 31 9.25 -31.50 -0.52
CA ALA A 31 7.88 -31.96 -0.66
C ALA A 31 6.87 -30.81 -0.78
N GLY A 32 7.29 -29.56 -0.61
CA GLY A 32 6.43 -28.39 -0.57
C GLY A 32 5.47 -28.42 0.63
N LEU A 33 5.92 -28.91 1.78
CA LEU A 33 5.06 -29.05 2.97
C LEU A 33 5.43 -28.07 4.10
N THR A 34 6.68 -27.60 4.13
CA THR A 34 7.20 -26.76 5.21
C THR A 34 7.98 -25.60 4.65
N ALA A 35 7.70 -24.36 5.06
CA ALA A 35 8.53 -23.21 4.72
C ALA A 35 9.99 -23.44 5.14
N GLN A 36 10.96 -23.12 4.27
CA GLN A 36 12.38 -23.24 4.55
C GLN A 36 13.14 -21.97 4.14
N PRO A 37 14.19 -21.59 4.88
CA PRO A 37 15.08 -20.52 4.46
C PRO A 37 15.92 -20.94 3.25
N ILE A 38 16.26 -19.97 2.40
CA ILE A 38 17.14 -20.17 1.23
C ILE A 38 18.55 -19.72 1.62
N LEU A 39 19.53 -20.62 1.50
CA LEU A 39 20.94 -20.31 1.75
C LEU A 39 21.64 -20.00 0.42
N THR A 40 22.37 -18.90 0.37
CA THR A 40 23.22 -18.54 -0.78
C THR A 40 24.69 -18.78 -0.46
N SER A 41 25.51 -18.93 -1.50
CA SER A 41 26.93 -19.26 -1.37
C SER A 41 27.75 -18.13 -0.74
N ASP A 42 27.21 -16.91 -0.75
CA ASP A 42 27.75 -15.72 -0.08
C ASP A 42 27.44 -15.66 1.43
N ASN A 43 26.87 -16.74 2.00
CA ASN A 43 26.50 -16.91 3.41
C ASN A 43 25.31 -16.04 3.88
N TYR A 44 24.53 -15.51 2.95
CA TYR A 44 23.22 -14.96 3.28
C TYR A 44 22.18 -16.07 3.47
N VAL A 45 21.22 -15.80 4.33
CA VAL A 45 20.07 -16.66 4.59
C VAL A 45 18.83 -15.82 4.35
N TRP A 46 18.01 -16.25 3.41
CA TRP A 46 16.83 -15.54 2.96
C TRP A 46 15.57 -16.24 3.46
N THR A 47 14.57 -15.45 3.84
CA THR A 47 13.26 -15.95 4.23
C THR A 47 12.23 -15.34 3.30
N PHE A 48 11.38 -16.19 2.73
CA PHE A 48 10.27 -15.74 1.91
C PHE A 48 9.17 -15.12 2.79
N LEU A 49 8.65 -13.98 2.37
CA LEU A 49 7.51 -13.32 3.04
C LEU A 49 6.26 -13.40 2.17
N TYR A 50 6.31 -12.79 1.00
CA TYR A 50 5.18 -12.76 0.08
C TYR A 50 5.65 -12.53 -1.35
N LYS A 51 4.73 -12.72 -2.28
CA LYS A 51 4.92 -12.45 -3.70
C LYS A 51 3.84 -11.48 -4.16
N LEU A 52 4.22 -10.58 -5.05
CA LEU A 52 3.26 -9.71 -5.73
C LEU A 52 2.79 -10.36 -7.02
N GLU A 53 1.48 -10.34 -7.22
CA GLU A 53 0.87 -10.74 -8.48
C GLU A 53 0.95 -9.57 -9.48
N LEU A 54 0.80 -9.89 -10.77
CA LEU A 54 0.96 -8.91 -11.85
C LEU A 54 0.06 -7.67 -11.68
N ASN A 55 -1.16 -7.87 -11.16
CA ASN A 55 -2.09 -6.79 -10.90
C ASN A 55 -1.58 -5.81 -9.82
N ASP A 56 -0.99 -6.32 -8.73
CA ASP A 56 -0.47 -5.49 -7.64
C ASP A 56 0.77 -4.72 -8.07
N ILE A 57 1.59 -5.34 -8.93
CA ILE A 57 2.76 -4.69 -9.53
C ILE A 57 2.32 -3.51 -10.40
N ILE A 58 1.33 -3.72 -11.29
CA ILE A 58 0.91 -2.69 -12.24
C ILE A 58 0.18 -1.54 -11.56
N ASN A 59 -0.73 -1.83 -10.63
CA ASN A 59 -1.64 -0.81 -10.12
C ASN A 59 -1.14 -0.13 -8.84
N SER A 60 -0.36 -0.85 -8.02
CA SER A 60 -0.06 -0.42 -6.64
C SER A 60 1.42 -0.15 -6.38
N THR A 61 2.33 -0.60 -7.26
CA THR A 61 3.76 -0.37 -7.09
C THR A 61 4.18 0.98 -7.70
N THR A 62 5.12 1.65 -7.06
CA THR A 62 5.75 2.88 -7.55
C THR A 62 7.27 2.74 -7.49
N ASN A 63 8.01 3.75 -7.95
CA ASN A 63 9.46 3.81 -7.80
C ASN A 63 9.92 3.84 -6.34
N ASP A 64 9.08 4.33 -5.43
CA ASP A 64 9.44 4.56 -4.02
C ASP A 64 8.73 3.60 -3.05
N TRP A 65 7.61 2.99 -3.48
CA TRP A 65 6.74 2.19 -2.62
C TRP A 65 6.33 0.87 -3.28
N MET A 66 6.37 -0.21 -2.50
CA MET A 66 5.88 -1.54 -2.86
C MET A 66 4.74 -1.92 -1.90
N PRO A 67 3.62 -2.47 -2.40
CA PRO A 67 2.54 -2.92 -1.53
C PRO A 67 2.98 -4.13 -0.69
N VAL A 68 2.39 -4.24 0.50
CA VAL A 68 2.54 -5.39 1.38
C VAL A 68 1.18 -6.09 1.46
N ILE A 69 1.12 -7.34 1.03
CA ILE A 69 -0.11 -8.15 1.05
C ILE A 69 -0.19 -8.85 2.40
N SER A 70 -1.34 -8.78 3.08
CA SER A 70 -1.53 -9.41 4.40
C SER A 70 -3.00 -9.69 4.73
N GLY A 71 -3.22 -10.55 5.72
CA GLY A 71 -4.55 -10.89 6.26
C GLY A 71 -5.48 -11.44 5.18
N ASP A 72 -6.70 -10.92 5.11
CA ASP A 72 -7.74 -11.39 4.19
C ASP A 72 -7.39 -11.22 2.70
N ALA A 73 -6.40 -10.38 2.37
CA ALA A 73 -5.91 -10.23 1.01
C ALA A 73 -5.05 -11.42 0.54
N VAL A 74 -4.57 -12.25 1.47
CA VAL A 74 -3.77 -13.43 1.15
C VAL A 74 -4.69 -14.57 0.69
N LEU A 75 -4.58 -14.95 -0.58
CA LEU A 75 -5.42 -16.01 -1.15
C LEU A 75 -5.13 -17.36 -0.50
N ALA A 76 -6.17 -18.09 -0.11
CA ALA A 76 -6.05 -19.44 0.44
C ALA A 76 -5.32 -20.38 -0.54
N GLY A 77 -4.31 -21.10 -0.04
CA GLY A 77 -3.49 -22.00 -0.86
C GLY A 77 -2.46 -21.30 -1.76
N SER A 78 -2.34 -19.96 -1.71
CA SER A 78 -1.22 -19.25 -2.33
C SER A 78 0.12 -19.62 -1.70
N GLU A 79 1.21 -19.34 -2.42
CA GLU A 79 2.58 -19.54 -1.92
C GLU A 79 2.82 -18.77 -0.61
N GLN A 80 2.32 -17.53 -0.51
CA GLN A 80 2.37 -16.74 0.73
C GLN A 80 1.61 -17.43 1.87
N ASN A 81 0.41 -17.95 1.62
CA ASN A 81 -0.38 -18.63 2.66
C ASN A 81 0.26 -19.92 3.16
N LEU A 82 0.96 -20.66 2.29
CA LEU A 82 1.53 -21.95 2.62
C LEU A 82 2.95 -21.86 3.18
N PHE A 83 3.76 -20.94 2.67
CA PHE A 83 5.20 -20.89 2.92
C PHE A 83 5.75 -19.51 3.28
N GLY A 84 4.94 -18.46 3.14
CA GLY A 84 5.31 -17.10 3.47
C GLY A 84 4.72 -16.65 4.79
N ASP A 85 4.39 -15.36 4.85
CA ASP A 85 3.84 -14.71 6.02
C ASP A 85 2.45 -14.14 5.67
N VAL A 86 1.41 -14.67 6.29
CA VAL A 86 0.03 -14.18 6.11
C VAL A 86 -0.12 -12.78 6.68
N ASP A 87 0.64 -12.43 7.72
CA ASP A 87 0.59 -11.12 8.38
C ASP A 87 1.87 -10.31 8.11
N ALA A 88 2.35 -10.35 6.86
CA ALA A 88 3.60 -9.74 6.41
C ALA A 88 3.77 -8.26 6.78
N ILE A 89 2.68 -7.53 7.04
CA ILE A 89 2.73 -6.16 7.56
C ILE A 89 3.54 -6.03 8.84
N PHE A 90 3.51 -7.01 9.74
CA PHE A 90 4.27 -6.98 10.99
C PHE A 90 5.74 -7.32 10.77
N SER A 91 6.03 -8.34 9.95
CA SER A 91 7.41 -8.73 9.63
C SER A 91 8.14 -7.66 8.83
N ALA A 92 7.46 -7.03 7.87
CA ALA A 92 7.96 -5.89 7.11
C ALA A 92 7.96 -4.57 7.92
N LYS A 93 7.35 -4.56 9.12
CA LYS A 93 7.21 -3.38 9.98
C LYS A 93 6.61 -2.20 9.23
N THR A 94 5.53 -2.48 8.53
CA THR A 94 4.82 -1.49 7.72
C THR A 94 4.22 -0.42 8.63
N HIS A 95 4.60 0.83 8.40
CA HIS A 95 4.14 2.03 9.12
C HIS A 95 3.48 3.05 8.18
N HIS A 96 3.42 2.74 6.88
CA HIS A 96 2.84 3.59 5.86
C HIS A 96 1.62 2.93 5.20
N GLY A 97 0.58 3.73 4.95
CA GLY A 97 -0.56 3.38 4.10
C GLY A 97 -0.63 4.31 2.89
N LEU A 98 -1.02 3.77 1.73
CA LEU A 98 -1.20 4.56 0.51
C LEU A 98 -2.69 4.60 0.15
N ILE A 99 -3.23 5.80 0.01
CA ILE A 99 -4.56 6.05 -0.53
C ILE A 99 -4.37 6.44 -2.00
N HIS A 100 -4.93 5.63 -2.90
CA HIS A 100 -4.92 5.90 -4.34
C HIS A 100 -6.36 6.18 -4.80
N VAL A 101 -6.57 7.36 -5.37
CA VAL A 101 -7.84 7.75 -5.99
C VAL A 101 -7.55 8.08 -7.44
N ARG A 102 -8.35 7.52 -8.34
CA ARG A 102 -8.38 7.93 -9.74
C ARG A 102 -9.58 8.84 -9.96
N LEU A 103 -9.35 9.94 -10.65
CA LEU A 103 -10.39 10.89 -11.06
C LEU A 103 -10.57 10.80 -12.58
N GLU A 104 -11.76 10.40 -13.00
CA GLU A 104 -12.13 10.31 -14.42
C GLU A 104 -13.27 11.28 -14.72
N THR A 105 -13.45 11.67 -15.98
CA THR A 105 -14.52 12.60 -16.36
C THR A 105 -15.91 11.98 -16.30
N SER A 106 -16.00 10.64 -16.39
CA SER A 106 -17.22 9.88 -16.11
C SER A 106 -17.74 10.05 -14.69
N ASP A 107 -16.89 10.49 -13.75
CA ASP A 107 -17.26 10.69 -12.35
C ASP A 107 -18.05 11.99 -12.11
N GLY A 108 -18.32 12.76 -13.17
CA GLY A 108 -19.17 13.95 -13.13
C GLY A 108 -18.46 15.21 -12.64
N PHE A 109 -17.12 15.25 -12.68
CA PHE A 109 -16.36 16.46 -12.40
C PHE A 109 -16.56 17.51 -13.52
N PRO A 110 -16.69 18.80 -13.17
CA PRO A 110 -16.81 19.86 -14.17
C PRO A 110 -15.55 19.94 -15.05
N GLU A 111 -15.77 19.95 -16.36
CA GLU A 111 -14.73 20.19 -17.36
C GLU A 111 -14.49 21.71 -17.49
N ASN A 112 -13.24 22.15 -17.69
CA ASN A 112 -12.86 23.57 -17.75
C ASN A 112 -13.07 24.36 -16.43
N ASP A 113 -12.98 23.67 -15.30
CA ASP A 113 -12.84 24.28 -13.98
C ASP A 113 -11.52 23.85 -13.33
N ASP A 114 -11.03 24.64 -12.37
CA ASP A 114 -9.83 24.33 -11.61
C ASP A 114 -10.14 23.93 -10.17
N PHE A 115 -9.54 22.83 -9.70
CA PHE A 115 -9.56 22.52 -8.28
C PHE A 115 -8.30 23.05 -7.60
N ARG A 116 -8.46 23.48 -6.35
CA ARG A 116 -7.39 24.05 -5.51
C ARG A 116 -7.30 23.42 -4.14
N GLN A 117 -8.29 22.61 -3.78
CA GLN A 117 -8.38 21.97 -2.49
C GLN A 117 -8.68 20.50 -2.67
N ILE A 118 -8.00 19.68 -1.88
CA ILE A 118 -8.21 18.24 -1.81
C ILE A 118 -8.47 17.92 -0.35
N GLY A 119 -9.55 17.20 -0.06
CA GLY A 119 -9.92 16.80 1.28
C GLY A 119 -10.16 15.29 1.36
N LEU A 120 -9.79 14.70 2.49
CA LEU A 120 -10.25 13.36 2.85
C LEU A 120 -11.34 13.48 3.90
N LEU A 121 -12.52 12.99 3.58
CA LEU A 121 -13.70 13.04 4.42
C LEU A 121 -14.07 11.62 4.88
N ARG A 122 -14.15 11.42 6.19
CA ARG A 122 -14.50 10.14 6.80
C ARG A 122 -15.98 10.10 7.18
N ASN A 123 -16.65 9.02 6.81
CA ASN A 123 -18.04 8.70 7.19
C ASN A 123 -19.05 9.85 7.00
N PRO A 124 -19.08 10.54 5.84
CA PRO A 124 -20.14 11.51 5.55
C PRO A 124 -21.51 10.83 5.47
N GLU A 125 -22.56 11.63 5.62
CA GLU A 125 -23.95 11.18 5.50
C GLU A 125 -24.56 11.61 4.17
N LEU A 126 -25.52 10.82 3.68
CA LEU A 126 -26.38 11.22 2.58
C LEU A 126 -27.26 12.39 2.99
N ALA A 127 -27.69 13.19 2.02
CA ALA A 127 -28.63 14.29 2.25
C ALA A 127 -29.87 13.83 3.04
N GLY A 128 -30.22 14.58 4.09
CA GLY A 128 -31.28 14.23 5.04
C GLY A 128 -30.78 13.53 6.31
N GLY A 129 -29.48 13.21 6.38
CA GLY A 129 -28.81 12.68 7.57
C GLY A 129 -29.17 11.23 7.94
N GLY A 130 -28.44 10.67 8.89
CA GLY A 130 -28.69 9.36 9.50
C GLY A 130 -28.29 8.14 8.67
N THR A 131 -27.94 8.30 7.39
CA THR A 131 -27.44 7.22 6.52
C THR A 131 -26.05 7.56 6.01
N LYS A 132 -25.07 6.67 6.21
CA LYS A 132 -23.71 6.89 5.72
C LYS A 132 -23.63 6.74 4.20
N ALA A 133 -22.89 7.64 3.56
CA ALA A 133 -22.56 7.56 2.15
C ALA A 133 -21.58 6.41 1.90
N GLN A 134 -21.89 5.53 0.95
CA GLN A 134 -21.13 4.31 0.65
C GLN A 134 -20.86 4.13 -0.85
N ALA A 135 -21.43 4.97 -1.73
CA ALA A 135 -21.14 4.91 -3.15
C ALA A 135 -19.72 5.39 -3.43
N ALA A 136 -19.12 4.87 -4.52
CA ALA A 136 -17.78 5.24 -4.92
C ALA A 136 -17.67 6.72 -5.36
N VAL A 137 -18.74 7.28 -5.92
CA VAL A 137 -18.77 8.63 -6.50
C VAL A 137 -20.07 9.35 -6.13
N TYR A 138 -19.95 10.61 -5.74
CA TYR A 138 -21.05 11.57 -5.56
C TYR A 138 -20.74 12.85 -6.33
N ALA A 139 -21.15 12.90 -7.60
CA ALA A 139 -20.77 13.96 -8.54
C ALA A 139 -21.19 15.37 -8.07
N ASP A 140 -22.38 15.50 -7.47
CA ASP A 140 -22.84 16.75 -6.85
C ASP A 140 -23.02 16.55 -5.34
N ALA A 141 -21.92 16.74 -4.61
CA ALA A 141 -21.92 16.64 -3.15
C ALA A 141 -22.88 17.62 -2.48
N SER A 142 -23.16 18.78 -3.09
CA SER A 142 -24.00 19.83 -2.49
C SER A 142 -25.47 19.42 -2.34
N VAL A 143 -25.92 18.46 -3.13
CA VAL A 143 -27.27 17.89 -3.07
C VAL A 143 -27.29 16.45 -2.59
N SER A 144 -26.16 15.74 -2.68
CA SER A 144 -26.08 14.31 -2.38
C SER A 144 -25.66 14.01 -0.95
N LEU A 145 -24.93 14.93 -0.30
CA LEU A 145 -24.39 14.75 1.04
C LEU A 145 -25.01 15.73 2.03
N GLU A 146 -25.18 15.28 3.28
CA GLU A 146 -25.63 16.14 4.38
C GLU A 146 -24.53 17.15 4.73
N ALA A 147 -24.93 18.41 4.88
CA ALA A 147 -24.02 19.49 5.22
C ALA A 147 -23.32 19.24 6.57
N ASP A 148 -22.03 19.57 6.64
CA ASP A 148 -21.19 19.43 7.83
C ASP A 148 -21.17 18.01 8.45
N SER A 149 -21.51 16.99 7.66
CA SER A 149 -21.51 15.59 8.09
C SER A 149 -20.16 14.90 7.86
N GLY A 150 -19.84 13.93 8.72
CA GLY A 150 -18.56 13.21 8.67
C GLY A 150 -17.42 13.97 9.37
N GLN A 151 -16.19 13.60 9.05
CA GLN A 151 -14.99 14.19 9.63
C GLN A 151 -13.92 14.45 8.56
N LEU A 152 -13.53 15.71 8.37
CA LEU A 152 -12.40 16.07 7.53
C LEU A 152 -11.10 15.68 8.24
N ILE A 153 -10.38 14.70 7.70
CA ILE A 153 -9.16 14.15 8.31
C ILE A 153 -7.88 14.66 7.64
N TYR A 154 -7.99 15.17 6.41
CA TYR A 154 -6.88 15.76 5.66
C TYR A 154 -7.42 16.88 4.78
N LEU A 155 -6.67 17.98 4.67
CA LEU A 155 -6.94 19.07 3.76
C LEU A 155 -5.62 19.57 3.17
N GLU A 156 -5.56 19.63 1.85
CA GLU A 156 -4.44 20.17 1.10
C GLU A 156 -4.90 21.34 0.26
N ASN A 157 -4.16 22.45 0.31
CA ASN A 157 -4.31 23.56 -0.60
C ASN A 157 -3.21 23.48 -1.65
N ARG A 158 -3.60 23.49 -2.93
CA ARG A 158 -2.69 23.48 -4.07
C ARG A 158 -2.90 24.72 -4.93
N ARG A 159 -1.94 24.97 -5.82
CA ARG A 159 -2.18 25.89 -6.94
C ARG A 159 -3.28 25.30 -7.82
N ALA A 160 -3.95 26.17 -8.58
CA ALA A 160 -4.94 25.78 -9.58
C ALA A 160 -4.43 24.61 -10.44
N ILE A 161 -5.20 23.53 -10.50
CA ILE A 161 -5.00 22.42 -11.43
C ILE A 161 -6.20 22.45 -12.38
N THR A 162 -5.95 22.84 -13.62
CA THR A 162 -6.97 22.90 -14.67
C THR A 162 -7.18 21.51 -15.25
N ARG A 163 -8.45 21.10 -15.41
CA ARG A 163 -8.81 19.79 -15.99
C ARG A 163 -9.31 19.90 -17.42
N ALA A 164 -8.88 18.97 -18.26
CA ALA A 164 -9.46 18.71 -19.59
C ALA A 164 -10.45 17.52 -19.55
N SER A 165 -11.34 17.45 -20.55
CA SER A 165 -12.42 16.45 -20.63
C SER A 165 -11.93 15.01 -20.89
N ASP A 166 -10.72 14.87 -21.44
CA ASP A 166 -10.04 13.62 -21.72
C ASP A 166 -8.95 13.29 -20.68
N GLN A 167 -8.82 14.12 -19.64
CA GLN A 167 -7.76 13.98 -18.65
C GLN A 167 -8.19 13.04 -17.51
N ILE A 168 -7.38 12.00 -17.32
CA ILE A 168 -7.41 11.13 -16.14
C ILE A 168 -6.32 11.57 -15.18
N GLU A 169 -6.66 11.69 -13.90
CA GLU A 169 -5.71 12.05 -12.84
C GLU A 169 -5.65 10.95 -11.78
N ASP A 170 -4.44 10.59 -11.38
CA ASP A 170 -4.20 9.69 -10.24
C ASP A 170 -3.67 10.52 -9.05
N LEU A 171 -4.44 10.55 -7.97
CA LEU A 171 -4.04 11.13 -6.69
C LEU A 171 -3.56 10.02 -5.75
N LYS A 172 -2.35 10.16 -5.22
CA LYS A 172 -1.79 9.25 -4.23
C LYS A 172 -1.40 10.02 -2.97
N LEU A 173 -1.96 9.63 -1.83
CA LEU A 173 -1.58 10.15 -0.52
C LEU A 173 -0.93 9.04 0.29
N VAL A 174 0.27 9.29 0.81
CA VAL A 174 0.94 8.39 1.76
C VAL A 174 0.71 8.92 3.18
N VAL A 175 0.28 8.04 4.07
CA VAL A 175 0.03 8.33 5.49
C VAL A 175 0.93 7.45 6.33
N GLU A 176 1.57 8.03 7.34
CA GLU A 176 2.42 7.32 8.30
C GLU A 176 1.68 7.18 9.64
N PHE A 177 1.86 6.05 10.33
CA PHE A 177 1.25 5.73 11.63
C PHE A 177 2.28 5.26 12.67
#